data_AF-A0A7G8HEF8-F1
#
_entry.id   AF-A0A7G8HEF8-F1
#
_cell.length_a   1.000
_cell.length_b   1.000
_cell.length_c   1.000
_cell.angle_alpha   90.00
_cell.angle_beta   90.00
_cell.angle_gamma   90.00
#
_symmetry.space_group_name_H-M   'P 1'
#
loop_
_entity.id
_entity.type
_entity.pdbx_description
1 polymer ?
#
loop_
_entity_poly.entity_id
_entity_poly.type
_entity_poly.pdbx_seq_one_letter_code
_entity_poly.pdbx_strand_id
1 'polypeptide(L)' 'MRDPYWWSFPVVGLYDTTGMLRFAGSSLEACLEYAMLFQIPVGPSSLQSLPEPVSSTIRVKGHRFLEGRNS' A
#
# COMPACT_ATOMS: atom_id res chain seq x y z
N MET A 1 -18.97 -5.22 -6.41
CA MET A 1 -18.15 -6.42 -6.09
C MET A 1 -16.69 -6.02 -6.18
N ARG A 2 -15.92 -6.11 -5.09
CA ARG A 2 -14.47 -5.93 -5.14
C ARG A 2 -13.84 -7.30 -5.43
N ASP A 3 -13.13 -7.41 -6.55
CA ASP A 3 -12.35 -8.59 -6.94
C ASP A 3 -11.42 -9.04 -5.79
N PRO A 4 -11.42 -10.30 -5.33
CA PRO A 4 -10.58 -10.71 -4.21
C PRO A 4 -9.06 -10.66 -4.51
N TYR A 5 -8.67 -10.37 -5.74
CA TYR A 5 -7.29 -10.33 -6.23
C TYR A 5 -6.83 -8.92 -6.65
N TRP A 6 -7.40 -7.83 -6.13
CA TRP A 6 -6.82 -6.47 -6.37
C TRP A 6 -5.32 -6.41 -6.04
N TRP A 7 -4.84 -7.27 -5.14
CA TRP A 7 -3.43 -7.40 -4.75
C TRP A 7 -2.57 -8.20 -5.75
N SER A 8 -3.17 -8.80 -6.79
CA SER A 8 -2.45 -9.60 -7.80
C SER A 8 -1.96 -8.78 -8.99
N PHE A 9 -2.38 -7.52 -9.13
CA PHE A 9 -1.78 -6.62 -10.10
C PHE A 9 -0.58 -5.91 -9.47
N PRO A 10 0.58 -5.83 -10.16
CA PRO A 10 1.73 -5.14 -9.64
C PRO A 10 1.40 -3.65 -9.45
N VAL A 11 1.48 -3.20 -8.20
CA VAL A 11 1.26 -1.79 -7.83
C VAL A 11 2.57 -1.03 -8.03
N VAL A 12 2.50 0.21 -8.54
CA VAL A 12 3.65 1.10 -8.71
C VAL A 12 3.74 2.03 -7.50
N GLY A 13 4.91 2.12 -6.89
CA GLY A 13 5.24 3.07 -5.83
C GLY A 13 5.90 4.32 -6.40
N LEU A 14 5.42 5.48 -5.95
CA LEU A 14 6.06 6.79 -6.14
C LEU A 14 6.88 7.12 -4.89
N TYR A 15 8.19 7.21 -5.06
CA TYR A 15 9.16 7.57 -4.05
C TYR A 15 9.70 8.99 -4.31
N ASP A 16 9.85 9.79 -3.26
CA ASP A 16 10.52 11.08 -3.37
C ASP A 16 12.05 10.93 -3.45
N THR A 17 12.75 12.05 -3.55
CA THR A 17 14.22 12.10 -3.67
C THR A 17 14.97 11.60 -2.43
N THR A 18 14.28 11.47 -1.29
CA THR A 18 14.83 10.89 -0.06
C THR A 18 14.63 9.37 0.00
N GLY A 19 13.91 8.80 -0.97
CA GLY A 19 13.53 7.39 -0.99
C GLY A 19 12.30 7.08 -0.14
N MET A 20 11.51 8.09 0.25
CA MET A 20 10.27 7.87 1.00
C MET A 20 9.10 7.60 0.05
N LEU A 21 8.34 6.53 0.31
CA LEU A 21 7.12 6.23 -0.43
C LEU A 21 6.05 7.31 -0.15
N ARG A 22 5.62 8.00 -1.21
CA ARG A 22 4.59 9.05 -1.15
C ARG A 22 3.23 8.54 -1.58
N PHE A 23 3.19 7.63 -2.56
CA PHE A 23 1.96 7.13 -3.15
C PHE A 23 2.12 5.74 -3.75
N ALA A 24 1.05 4.94 -3.75
CA ALA A 24 0.98 3.63 -4.38
C ALA A 24 -0.20 3.61 -5.35
N GLY A 25 0.09 3.50 -6.64
CA GLY A 25 -0.89 3.59 -7.73
C GLY A 25 -1.02 2.28 -8.51
N SER A 26 -2.19 2.07 -9.09
CA SER A 26 -2.45 0.92 -9.97
C SER A 26 -1.81 1.04 -11.35
N SER A 27 -1.28 2.21 -11.71
CA SER A 27 -0.53 2.44 -12.95
C SER A 27 0.50 3.55 -12.77
N LEU A 28 1.42 3.66 -13.73
CA LEU A 28 2.44 4.70 -13.76
C LEU A 28 1.81 6.09 -13.91
N GLU A 29 0.77 6.21 -14.72
CA GLU A 29 0.04 7.45 -14.96
C GLU A 29 -0.58 7.98 -13.68
N ALA A 30 -1.23 7.12 -12.88
CA ALA A 30 -1.81 7.53 -11.60
C ALA A 30 -0.74 8.07 -10.63
N CYS A 31 0.46 7.47 -10.63
CA CYS A 31 1.57 7.97 -9.84
C CYS A 31 2.10 9.33 -10.34
N LEU A 32 2.18 9.54 -11.65
CA LEU A 32 2.61 10.81 -12.24
C LEU A 32 1.59 11.93 -12.01
N GLU A 33 0.29 11.65 -12.17
CA GLU A 33 -0.79 12.60 -11.88
C GLU A 33 -0.75 13.03 -10.41
N TYR A 34 -0.55 12.06 -9.50
CA TYR A 34 -0.38 12.35 -8.07
C TYR A 34 0.86 13.23 -7.83
N ALA A 35 1.98 12.91 -8.48
CA ALA A 35 3.21 13.69 -8.34
C ALA A 35 3.02 15.14 -8.81
N MET A 36 2.34 15.36 -9.93
CA MET A 36 2.00 16.70 -10.43
C MET A 36 1.06 17.44 -9.47
N LEU A 37 0.00 16.79 -8.98
CA LEU A 37 -0.97 17.43 -8.08
C LEU A 37 -0.31 17.97 -6.81
N PHE A 38 0.70 17.27 -6.29
CA PHE A 38 1.39 17.63 -5.05
C PHE A 38 2.81 18.18 -5.27
N GLN A 39 3.19 18.46 -6.52
CA GLN A 39 4.52 18.99 -6.89
C GLN A 39 5.68 18.16 -6.30
N ILE A 40 5.55 16.84 -6.32
CA ILE A 40 6.58 15.91 -5.84
C ILE A 40 7.65 15.77 -6.93
N PRO A 41 8.93 16.06 -6.65
CA PRO A 41 10.00 15.86 -7.62
C PRO A 41 10.13 14.38 -8.00
N VAL A 42 10.08 14.09 -9.31
CA VAL A 42 10.23 12.74 -9.85
C VAL A 42 11.62 12.62 -10.48
N GLY A 43 12.43 11.70 -9.95
CA GLY A 43 13.72 11.32 -10.50
C GLY A 43 13.70 9.96 -11.20
N PRO A 44 14.84 9.52 -11.77
CA PRO A 44 14.95 8.25 -12.50
C PRO A 44 14.55 7.01 -11.69
N SER A 45 14.68 7.06 -10.36
CA SER A 45 14.35 5.98 -9.44
C SER A 45 13.08 6.22 -8.62
N SER A 46 12.31 7.27 -8.93
CA SER A 46 11.10 7.61 -8.17
C SER A 46 9.93 6.66 -8.42
N LEU A 47 9.90 5.95 -9.55
CA LEU A 47 8.83 5.01 -9.88
C LEU A 47 9.39 3.59 -9.83
N GLN A 48 8.87 2.79 -8.91
CA GLN A 48 9.32 1.41 -8.70
C GLN A 48 8.14 0.48 -8.47
N SER A 49 8.23 -0.77 -8.93
CA SER A 49 7.24 -1.78 -8.58
C SER A 49 7.29 -2.07 -7.08
N LEU A 50 6.13 -2.10 -6.43
CA LEU A 50 6.05 -2.54 -5.05
C LEU A 50 6.24 -4.06 -4.97
N PRO A 51 6.87 -4.57 -3.90
CA PRO A 51 7.00 -6.01 -3.69
C PRO A 51 5.62 -6.66 -3.60
N GLU A 52 5.51 -7.90 -4.09
CA GLU A 52 4.26 -8.65 -3.97
C GLU A 52 3.86 -8.78 -2.51
N PRO A 53 2.57 -8.58 -2.18
CA PRO A 53 2.10 -8.74 -0.83
C PRO A 53 2.24 -10.20 -0.41
N VAL A 54 3.23 -10.48 0.44
CA VAL A 54 3.32 -11.78 1.09
C VAL A 54 2.05 -11.98 1.93
N SER A 55 1.35 -13.09 1.69
CA SER A 55 0.18 -13.45 2.48
C SER A 55 0.60 -13.56 3.94
N SER A 56 0.26 -12.55 4.74
CA SER A 56 0.68 -12.49 6.12
C SER A 56 -0.09 -13.57 6.89
N THR A 57 0.60 -14.66 7.26
CA THR A 57 0.04 -15.71 8.13
C THR A 57 0.02 -15.22 9.58
N ILE A 58 -0.50 -14.01 9.84
CA ILE A 58 -0.67 -13.50 11.19
C ILE A 58 -1.77 -14.34 11.83
N ARG A 59 -1.36 -15.38 12.55
CA ARG A 59 -2.23 -16.14 13.44
C ARG A 59 -2.54 -15.23 14.62
N VAL A 60 -3.64 -14.48 14.52
CA VAL A 60 -4.20 -13.77 15.67
C VAL A 60 -4.64 -14.83 16.68
N LYS A 61 -3.81 -15.08 17.70
CA LYS A 61 -4.15 -15.93 18.84
C LYS A 61 -5.17 -15.18 19.69
N GLY A 62 -6.43 -15.24 19.30
CA GLY A 62 -7.54 -14.73 20.08
C GLY A 62 -7.60 -15.45 21.43
N HIS A 63 -7.18 -14.76 22.49
CA HIS A 63 -7.49 -15.19 23.85
C HIS A 63 -7.68 -13.96 24.74
N ARG A 64 -8.92 -13.51 24.85
CA ARG A 64 -9.57 -13.32 26.15
C ARG A 64 -11.07 -13.16 25.95
N PHE A 65 -11.77 -14.20 26.38
CA PHE A 65 -13.20 -14.23 26.65
C PHE A 65 -13.54 -13.04 27.57
N LEU A 66 -14.29 -12.07 27.06
CA LEU A 66 -14.90 -11.05 27.91
C LEU A 66 -16.18 -11.65 28.48
N GLU A 67 -16.04 -12.32 29.62
CA GLU A 67 -17.20 -12.73 30.42
C GLU A 67 -17.76 -11.49 31.09
N GLY A 68 -18.93 -11.05 30.62
CA GLY A 68 -19.67 -9.95 31.22
C GLY A 68 -20.00 -10.27 32.66
N ARG A 69 -19.60 -9.40 33.59
CA ARG A 69 -20.18 -9.32 34.93
C ARG A 69 -20.89 -7.99 35.05
N ASN A 70 -22.20 -8.06 34.83
CA ASN A 70 -23.20 -7.17 35.38
C ASN A 70 -23.06 -7.13 36.92
N SER A 71 -23.02 -5.93 37.50
CA SER A 71 -23.50 -5.61 38.86
C SER A 71 -23.80 -4.12 38.93
#